data_AF-A0A3M1S9I3-F1
#
_entry.id   AF-A0A3M1S9I3-F1
#
_cell.length_a   1.000
_cell.length_b   1.000
_cell.length_c   1.000
_cell.angle_alpha   90.00
_cell.angle_beta   90.00
_cell.angle_gamma   90.00
#
_symmetry.space_group_name_H-M   'P 1'
#
loop_
_entity.id
_entity.type
_entity.pdbx_description
1 polymer ?
#
loop_
_entity_poly.entity_id
_entity_poly.type
_entity_poly.pdbx_seq_one_letter_code
_entity_poly.pdbx_strand_id
1 'polypeptide(L)'
;IVGFNEGKSVIKQVFDELRILNLEGKWQEILSKSLESKIYNFGSRQDQISYKFLTPWLALNEKNYQKYKHAQSFDLRKKLLESILIGNIISLSKSLGYTVSDPIQAEIKLVREIPARLKGVGMTAFMGRFSVNFEIPDLLGIGKSVSRGFGTIKRCQDLNPR
;
A
#
# COMPACT_ATOMS: atom_id res chain seq x y z
N ILE A 1 -12.88 6.75 -0.65
CA ILE A 1 -12.13 6.86 -1.92
C ILE A 1 -10.98 7.83 -1.66
N VAL A 2 -9.78 7.58 -2.20
CA VAL A 2 -8.61 8.48 -2.05
C VAL A 2 -8.22 8.99 -3.43
N GLY A 3 -7.93 10.29 -3.54
CA GLY A 3 -7.42 10.92 -4.76
C GLY A 3 -6.38 11.98 -4.43
N PHE A 4 -5.39 12.11 -5.30
CA PHE A 4 -4.30 13.08 -5.20
C PHE A 4 -4.06 13.72 -6.58
N ASN A 5 -3.30 14.81 -6.63
CA ASN A 5 -3.02 15.60 -7.85
C ASN A 5 -4.29 15.88 -8.68
N GLU A 6 -4.30 15.50 -9.95
CA GLU A 6 -5.42 15.71 -10.89
C GLU A 6 -6.69 14.98 -10.43
N GLY A 7 -6.52 13.86 -9.69
CA GLY A 7 -7.61 13.07 -9.14
C GLY A 7 -8.48 13.81 -8.13
N LYS A 8 -8.01 14.92 -7.55
CA LYS A 8 -8.83 15.75 -6.63
C LYS A 8 -10.12 16.25 -7.27
N SER A 9 -10.04 16.66 -8.54
CA SER A 9 -11.21 17.15 -9.30
C SER A 9 -12.24 16.04 -9.49
N VAL A 10 -11.78 14.84 -9.87
CA VAL A 10 -12.62 13.64 -10.05
C VAL A 10 -13.28 13.23 -8.74
N ILE A 11 -12.55 13.25 -7.62
CA ILE A 11 -13.15 12.94 -6.30
C ILE A 11 -14.24 13.92 -5.92
N LYS A 12 -14.05 15.22 -6.18
CA LYS A 12 -15.07 16.24 -5.91
C LYS A 12 -16.31 15.99 -6.75
N GLN A 13 -16.16 15.72 -8.04
CA GLN A 13 -17.28 15.39 -8.93
C GLN A 13 -18.02 14.14 -8.44
N VAL A 14 -17.31 13.05 -8.15
CA VAL A 14 -17.91 11.81 -7.61
C VAL A 14 -18.63 12.08 -6.29
N PHE A 15 -18.03 12.88 -5.40
CA PHE A 15 -18.67 13.28 -4.15
C PHE A 15 -19.98 14.04 -4.40
N ASP A 16 -20.02 14.94 -5.38
CA ASP A 16 -21.20 15.75 -5.68
C ASP A 16 -22.29 14.95 -6.38
N GLU A 17 -21.95 13.97 -7.23
CA GLU A 17 -22.89 13.24 -8.09
C GLU A 17 -23.35 11.89 -7.51
N LEU A 18 -22.48 11.16 -6.83
CA LEU A 18 -22.76 9.78 -6.41
C LEU A 18 -23.87 9.73 -5.35
N ARG A 19 -25.02 9.12 -5.68
CA ARG A 19 -26.17 8.95 -4.77
C ARG A 19 -26.45 7.49 -4.44
N ILE A 20 -26.17 6.58 -5.38
CA ILE A 20 -26.44 5.15 -5.25
C ILE A 20 -25.19 4.35 -5.59
N LEU A 21 -25.04 3.20 -4.94
CA LEU A 21 -23.96 2.24 -5.16
C LEU A 21 -24.54 0.88 -5.48
N ASN A 22 -23.93 0.18 -6.44
CA ASN A 22 -24.18 -1.23 -6.64
C ASN A 22 -23.11 -2.03 -5.90
N LEU A 23 -23.52 -2.77 -4.87
CA LEU A 23 -22.67 -3.69 -4.12
C LEU A 23 -23.15 -5.11 -4.39
N GLU A 24 -22.35 -5.87 -5.12
CA GLU A 24 -22.63 -7.29 -5.43
C GLU A 24 -24.03 -7.51 -6.04
N GLY A 25 -24.44 -6.63 -6.96
CA GLY A 25 -25.74 -6.68 -7.63
C GLY A 25 -26.88 -5.98 -6.90
N LYS A 26 -26.63 -5.43 -5.70
CA LYS A 26 -27.64 -4.73 -4.90
C LYS A 26 -27.41 -3.22 -4.92
N TRP A 27 -28.42 -2.49 -5.40
CA TRP A 27 -28.41 -1.03 -5.37
C TRP A 27 -28.75 -0.52 -3.97
N GLN A 28 -27.92 0.39 -3.44
CA GLN A 28 -28.08 1.01 -2.12
C GLN A 28 -27.94 2.52 -2.23
N GLU A 29 -28.75 3.26 -1.50
CA GLU A 29 -28.65 4.71 -1.38
C GLU A 29 -27.56 5.10 -0.38
N ILE A 30 -26.82 6.16 -0.70
CA ILE A 30 -25.83 6.73 0.20
C ILE A 30 -26.51 7.74 1.12
N LEU A 31 -26.66 7.36 2.39
CA LEU A 31 -27.30 8.20 3.41
C LEU A 31 -26.47 9.43 3.81
N SER A 32 -25.14 9.31 3.82
CA SER A 32 -24.24 10.40 4.17
C SER A 32 -22.90 10.29 3.46
N LYS A 33 -22.27 11.44 3.22
CA LYS A 33 -20.93 11.55 2.61
C LYS A 33 -20.14 12.63 3.32
N SER A 34 -18.85 12.40 3.51
CA SER A 34 -17.88 13.42 3.95
C SER A 34 -16.72 13.51 2.96
N LEU A 35 -16.22 14.73 2.78
CA LEU A 35 -15.04 15.02 1.97
C LEU A 35 -14.02 15.74 2.83
N GLU A 36 -12.80 15.21 2.86
CA GLU A 36 -11.67 15.79 3.60
C GLU A 36 -10.51 16.01 2.62
N SER A 37 -9.85 17.16 2.73
CA SER A 37 -8.65 17.49 1.95
C SER A 37 -7.56 17.95 2.90
N LYS A 38 -6.38 17.35 2.76
CA LYS A 38 -5.20 17.64 3.57
C LYS A 38 -3.95 17.66 2.68
N ILE A 39 -2.97 18.44 3.11
CA ILE A 39 -1.63 18.45 2.53
C ILE A 39 -0.76 17.60 3.45
N TYR A 40 0.02 16.70 2.85
CA TYR A 40 0.92 15.81 3.55
C TYR A 40 2.32 15.94 2.99
N ASN A 41 3.31 15.71 3.84
CA ASN A 41 4.68 15.50 3.39
C ASN A 41 4.77 14.15 2.65
N PHE A 42 5.65 14.10 1.66
CA PHE A 42 5.98 12.88 0.91
C PHE A 42 7.44 12.96 0.46
N GLY A 43 8.25 11.98 0.84
CA GLY A 43 9.67 11.98 0.48
C GLY A 43 10.59 11.31 1.49
N SER A 44 11.89 11.33 1.19
CA SER A 44 12.95 10.77 2.03
C SER A 44 13.00 11.41 3.42
N ARG A 45 13.39 10.61 4.41
CA ARG A 45 13.56 10.99 5.81
C ARG A 45 14.92 10.53 6.34
N GLN A 46 15.40 11.17 7.40
CA GLN A 46 16.59 10.70 8.12
C GLN A 46 16.25 9.61 9.15
N ASP A 47 15.06 9.69 9.74
CA ASP A 47 14.50 8.75 10.69
C ASP A 47 13.65 7.66 10.02
N GLN A 48 13.54 6.52 10.69
CA GLN A 48 12.66 5.42 10.28
C GLN A 48 11.23 5.69 10.76
N ILE A 49 10.27 5.56 9.84
CA ILE A 49 8.83 5.67 10.12
C ILE A 49 8.19 4.29 9.95
N SER A 50 7.38 3.90 10.93
CA SER A 50 6.67 2.61 10.88
C SER A 50 5.27 2.70 10.30
N TYR A 51 4.95 1.70 9.49
CA TYR A 51 3.67 1.53 8.82
C TYR A 51 3.13 0.12 9.03
N LYS A 52 1.81 0.00 8.97
CA LYS A 52 1.11 -1.28 8.91
C LYS A 52 0.30 -1.38 7.62
N PHE A 53 0.20 -2.58 7.09
CA PHE A 53 -0.75 -2.89 6.02
C PHE A 53 -2.16 -2.99 6.60
N LEU A 54 -3.07 -2.18 6.08
CA LEU A 54 -4.50 -2.25 6.36
C LEU A 54 -5.21 -3.28 5.48
N THR A 55 -4.65 -3.53 4.29
CA THR A 55 -5.18 -4.49 3.32
C THR A 55 -4.05 -5.36 2.77
N PRO A 56 -4.37 -6.53 2.18
CA PRO A 56 -3.35 -7.46 1.70
C PRO A 56 -2.37 -6.80 0.72
N TRP A 57 -1.08 -6.96 0.94
CA TRP A 57 -0.04 -6.45 0.04
C TRP A 57 0.33 -7.51 -1.00
N LEU A 58 0.01 -7.24 -2.27
CA LEU A 58 0.40 -8.07 -3.40
C LEU A 58 1.82 -7.69 -3.86
N ALA A 59 2.82 -8.22 -3.16
CA ALA A 59 4.23 -7.90 -3.39
C ALA A 59 4.85 -8.65 -4.59
N LEU A 60 4.38 -9.86 -4.88
CA LEU A 60 5.06 -10.77 -5.80
C LEU A 60 4.53 -10.61 -7.23
N ASN A 61 5.45 -10.34 -8.16
CA ASN A 61 5.26 -10.69 -9.57
C ASN A 61 5.65 -12.16 -9.79
N GLU A 62 5.46 -12.68 -11.01
CA GLU A 62 5.74 -14.09 -11.33
C GLU A 62 7.19 -14.50 -11.03
N LYS A 63 8.17 -13.70 -11.45
CA LYS A 63 9.59 -13.93 -11.18
C LYS A 63 9.89 -13.96 -9.68
N ASN A 64 9.37 -13.00 -8.93
CA ASN A 64 9.59 -12.89 -7.49
C ASN A 64 8.83 -13.97 -6.71
N TYR A 65 7.69 -14.43 -7.23
CA TYR A 65 6.97 -15.56 -6.66
C TYR A 65 7.82 -16.82 -6.68
N GLN A 66 8.46 -17.12 -7.82
CA GLN A 66 9.39 -18.24 -7.92
C GLN A 66 10.53 -18.09 -6.92
N LYS A 67 11.19 -16.94 -6.86
CA LYS A 67 12.26 -16.69 -5.88
C LYS A 67 11.80 -16.87 -4.44
N TYR A 68 10.60 -16.38 -4.10
CA TYR A 68 10.04 -16.46 -2.76
C TYR A 68 9.78 -17.92 -2.35
N LYS A 69 9.22 -18.72 -3.26
CA LYS A 69 8.95 -20.15 -3.03
C LYS A 69 10.23 -20.96 -2.83
N HIS A 70 11.28 -20.68 -3.61
CA HIS A 70 12.56 -21.40 -3.53
C HIS A 70 13.49 -20.91 -2.42
N ALA A 71 13.18 -19.79 -1.76
CA ALA A 71 13.97 -19.29 -0.64
C ALA A 71 13.90 -20.27 0.55
N GLN A 72 15.09 -20.72 0.99
CA GLN A 72 15.26 -21.80 1.96
C GLN A 72 15.06 -21.37 3.42
N SER A 73 15.03 -20.07 3.71
CA SER A 73 14.85 -19.55 5.06
C SER A 73 13.91 -18.35 5.10
N PHE A 74 13.36 -18.11 6.29
CA PHE A 74 12.56 -16.91 6.56
C PHE A 74 13.35 -15.63 6.29
N ASP A 75 14.63 -15.57 6.68
CA ASP A 75 15.46 -14.38 6.48
C ASP A 75 15.69 -14.05 4.99
N LEU A 76 15.86 -15.07 4.15
CA LEU A 76 15.98 -14.87 2.70
C LEU A 76 14.67 -14.35 2.10
N ARG A 77 13.53 -14.88 2.56
CA ARG A 77 12.19 -14.38 2.17
C ARG A 77 11.98 -12.94 2.63
N LYS A 78 12.38 -12.62 3.87
CA LYS A 78 12.30 -11.28 4.45
C LYS A 78 13.09 -10.27 3.62
N LYS A 79 14.36 -10.56 3.34
CA LYS A 79 15.24 -9.71 2.50
C LYS A 79 14.68 -9.50 1.10
N LEU A 80 14.12 -10.54 0.49
CA LEU A 80 13.45 -10.42 -0.82
C LEU A 80 12.26 -9.46 -0.75
N LEU A 81 11.40 -9.60 0.27
CA LEU A 81 10.25 -8.72 0.45
C LEU A 81 10.67 -7.28 0.77
N GLU A 82 11.72 -7.05 1.56
CA GLU A 82 12.28 -5.72 1.83
C GLU A 82 12.78 -5.05 0.53
N SER A 83 13.49 -5.79 -0.32
CA SER A 83 13.90 -5.30 -1.64
C SER A 83 12.71 -4.95 -2.54
N ILE A 84 11.66 -5.77 -2.54
CA ILE A 84 10.43 -5.50 -3.28
C ILE A 84 9.71 -4.25 -2.73
N LEU A 85 9.68 -4.09 -1.41
CA LEU A 85 9.09 -2.93 -0.75
C LEU A 85 9.78 -1.64 -1.19
N ILE A 86 11.12 -1.62 -1.20
CA ILE A 86 11.91 -0.50 -1.72
C ILE A 86 11.54 -0.20 -3.17
N GLY A 87 11.50 -1.21 -4.04
CA GLY A 87 11.11 -1.04 -5.45
C GLY A 87 9.69 -0.49 -5.63
N ASN A 88 8.75 -0.92 -4.78
CA ASN A 88 7.37 -0.41 -4.80
C ASN A 88 7.30 1.06 -4.35
N ILE A 89 8.06 1.46 -3.34
CA ILE A 89 8.12 2.85 -2.87
C ILE A 89 8.75 3.74 -3.95
N ILE A 90 9.83 3.30 -4.60
CA ILE A 90 10.42 4.03 -5.74
C ILE A 90 9.39 4.19 -6.87
N SER A 91 8.62 3.14 -7.15
CA SER A 91 7.57 3.19 -8.19
C SER A 91 6.45 4.16 -7.82
N LEU A 92 6.02 4.17 -6.55
CA LEU A 92 5.07 5.14 -6.02
C LEU A 92 5.62 6.58 -6.16
N SER A 93 6.87 6.82 -5.74
CA SER A 93 7.52 8.12 -5.85
C SER A 93 7.51 8.67 -7.27
N LYS A 94 7.89 7.84 -8.24
CA LYS A 94 7.85 8.22 -9.66
C LYS A 94 6.44 8.58 -10.12
N SER A 95 5.42 7.83 -9.71
CA SER A 95 4.02 8.12 -10.07
C SER A 95 3.51 9.44 -9.49
N LEU A 96 4.12 9.92 -8.41
CA LEU A 96 3.81 11.19 -7.75
C LEU A 96 4.74 12.33 -8.17
N GLY A 97 5.61 12.12 -9.16
CA GLY A 97 6.56 13.14 -9.63
C GLY A 97 7.73 13.41 -8.67
N TYR A 98 7.96 12.53 -7.68
CA TYR A 98 9.06 12.66 -6.74
C TYR A 98 10.27 11.83 -7.18
N THR A 99 11.43 12.47 -7.25
CA THR A 99 12.71 11.79 -7.50
C THR A 99 13.38 11.49 -6.16
N VAL A 100 13.63 10.21 -5.91
CA VAL A 100 14.31 9.74 -4.70
C VAL A 100 15.80 10.09 -4.80
N SER A 101 16.30 10.96 -3.92
CA SER A 101 17.70 11.40 -3.85
C SER A 101 18.60 10.44 -3.07
N ASP A 102 18.05 9.81 -2.04
CA ASP A 102 18.81 9.05 -1.04
C ASP A 102 18.40 7.56 -1.03
N PRO A 103 19.30 6.64 -0.63
CA PRO A 103 18.95 5.23 -0.51
C PRO A 103 17.77 5.00 0.45
N ILE A 104 16.72 4.34 -0.05
CA ILE A 104 15.61 3.89 0.79
C ILE A 104 16.03 2.62 1.53
N GLN A 105 15.92 2.67 2.85
CA GLN A 105 16.15 1.57 3.77
C GLN A 105 14.80 1.18 4.37
N ALA A 106 14.31 0.00 4.01
CA ALA A 106 13.07 -0.55 4.53
C ALA A 106 13.34 -1.86 5.28
N GLU A 107 12.67 -2.04 6.40
CA GLU A 107 12.80 -3.24 7.23
C GLU A 107 11.42 -3.81 7.55
N ILE A 108 11.22 -5.10 7.27
CA ILE A 108 9.99 -5.79 7.67
C ILE A 108 10.07 -6.11 9.15
N LYS A 109 9.14 -5.57 9.95
CA LYS A 109 9.05 -5.82 11.39
C LYS A 109 8.19 -7.04 11.71
N LEU A 110 7.11 -7.21 10.95
CA LEU A 110 6.20 -8.34 11.05
C LEU A 110 5.68 -8.64 9.66
N VAL A 111 5.64 -9.92 9.27
CA VAL A 111 5.00 -10.32 8.02
C VAL A 111 4.33 -11.68 8.17
N ARG A 112 3.13 -11.78 7.62
CA ARG A 112 2.36 -13.01 7.53
C ARG A 112 1.87 -13.18 6.09
N GLU A 113 2.17 -14.34 5.51
CA GLU A 113 1.58 -14.76 4.24
C GLU A 113 0.09 -15.02 4.42
N ILE A 114 -0.74 -14.49 3.52
CA ILE A 114 -2.18 -14.72 3.49
C ILE A 114 -2.64 -15.01 2.05
N PRO A 115 -3.68 -15.83 1.85
CA PRO A 115 -4.30 -15.97 0.54
C PRO A 115 -5.06 -14.69 0.18
N ALA A 116 -5.02 -14.32 -1.10
CA ALA A 116 -5.84 -13.28 -1.69
C ALA A 116 -6.42 -13.74 -3.02
N ARG A 117 -7.42 -13.03 -3.55
CA ARG A 117 -7.94 -13.23 -4.90
C ARG A 117 -7.89 -11.94 -5.68
N LEU A 118 -7.42 -12.01 -6.92
CA LEU A 118 -7.44 -10.91 -7.86
C LEU A 118 -8.12 -11.37 -9.15
N LYS A 119 -9.30 -10.82 -9.45
CA LYS A 119 -10.13 -11.22 -10.61
C LYS A 119 -10.37 -12.74 -10.68
N GLY A 120 -10.71 -13.36 -9.55
CA GLY A 120 -10.93 -14.81 -9.46
C GLY A 120 -9.65 -15.66 -9.37
N VAL A 121 -8.48 -15.10 -9.67
CA VAL A 121 -7.20 -15.81 -9.59
C VAL A 121 -6.65 -15.76 -8.17
N GLY A 122 -6.23 -16.91 -7.64
CA GLY A 122 -5.58 -17.02 -6.34
C GLY A 122 -4.19 -16.38 -6.33
N MET A 123 -3.91 -15.59 -5.30
CA MET A 123 -2.66 -14.86 -5.14
C MET A 123 -2.08 -15.08 -3.74
N THR A 124 -0.75 -15.11 -3.65
CA THR A 124 -0.05 -14.95 -2.35
C THR A 124 0.06 -13.46 -2.03
N ALA A 125 -0.43 -13.06 -0.86
CA ALA A 125 -0.37 -11.70 -0.35
C ALA A 125 0.22 -11.66 1.06
N PHE A 126 0.50 -10.45 1.56
CA PHE A 126 1.11 -10.26 2.86
C PHE A 126 0.35 -9.26 3.72
N MET A 127 0.28 -9.53 5.03
CA MET A 127 -0.12 -8.57 6.05
C MET A 127 1.06 -8.38 7.00
N GLY A 128 1.16 -7.21 7.62
CA GLY A 128 2.28 -6.97 8.53
C GLY A 128 2.58 -5.51 8.80
N ARG A 129 3.81 -5.30 9.28
CA ARG A 129 4.40 -4.00 9.62
C ARG A 129 5.79 -3.88 9.05
N PHE A 130 6.16 -2.68 8.67
CA PHE A 130 7.51 -2.35 8.22
C PHE A 130 7.89 -0.96 8.71
N SER A 131 9.19 -0.71 8.82
CA SER A 131 9.74 0.63 8.96
C SER A 131 10.45 1.04 7.68
N VAL A 132 10.43 2.32 7.35
CA VAL A 132 11.18 2.88 6.23
C VAL A 132 11.61 4.32 6.50
N ASN A 133 12.77 4.74 6.00
CA ASN A 133 13.21 6.14 5.98
C ASN A 133 12.52 6.96 4.87
N PHE A 134 11.20 6.82 4.75
CA PHE A 134 10.39 7.48 3.73
C PHE A 134 9.00 7.83 4.26
N GLU A 135 8.58 9.07 4.07
CA GLU A 135 7.27 9.56 4.46
C GLU A 135 6.24 9.29 3.36
N ILE A 136 5.19 8.54 3.71
CA ILE A 136 4.08 8.18 2.83
C ILE A 136 2.77 8.59 3.53
N PRO A 137 1.90 9.38 2.88
CA PRO A 137 0.59 9.70 3.40
C PRO A 137 -0.23 8.44 3.72
N ASP A 138 -1.00 8.52 4.81
CA ASP A 138 -1.91 7.45 5.19
C ASP A 138 -2.88 7.11 4.06
N LEU A 139 -3.26 5.83 4.00
CA LEU A 139 -4.24 5.26 3.05
C LEU A 139 -3.76 5.15 1.59
N LEU A 140 -2.52 5.49 1.28
CA LEU A 140 -1.93 5.15 -0.02
C LEU A 140 -1.68 3.64 -0.12
N GLY A 141 -1.80 3.13 -1.35
CA GLY A 141 -1.51 1.74 -1.68
C GLY A 141 -0.11 1.57 -2.27
N ILE A 142 0.57 0.49 -1.90
CA ILE A 142 1.85 0.07 -2.49
C ILE A 142 1.79 -1.34 -3.05
N GLY A 143 2.57 -1.61 -4.10
CA GLY A 143 2.63 -2.92 -4.77
C GLY A 143 1.62 -3.05 -5.92
N LYS A 144 1.12 -4.27 -6.15
CA LYS A 144 0.25 -4.57 -7.29
C LYS A 144 -1.23 -4.28 -6.97
N SER A 145 -1.95 -3.74 -7.96
CA SER A 145 -3.40 -3.52 -7.90
C SER A 145 -3.87 -2.57 -6.79
N VAL A 146 -3.09 -1.52 -6.53
CA VAL A 146 -3.38 -0.49 -5.52
C VAL A 146 -4.71 0.25 -5.76
N SER A 147 -5.12 0.44 -7.02
CA SER A 147 -6.42 1.05 -7.36
C SER A 147 -7.63 0.21 -6.94
N ARG A 148 -7.42 -1.05 -6.58
CA ARG A 148 -8.44 -1.96 -6.03
C ARG A 148 -8.37 -2.08 -4.51
N GLY A 149 -7.56 -1.23 -3.86
CA GLY A 149 -7.42 -1.20 -2.42
C GLY A 149 -6.41 -2.20 -1.84
N PHE A 150 -5.59 -2.85 -2.67
CA PHE A 150 -4.50 -3.71 -2.16
C PHE A 150 -3.31 -2.87 -1.68
N GLY A 151 -2.60 -3.38 -0.68
CA GLY A 151 -1.38 -2.79 -0.14
C GLY A 151 -1.58 -1.41 0.50
N THR A 152 -2.79 -1.11 0.97
CA THR A 152 -3.08 0.14 1.69
C THR A 152 -2.31 0.17 2.99
N ILE A 153 -1.57 1.26 3.23
CA ILE A 153 -0.76 1.43 4.43
C ILE A 153 -1.26 2.57 5.31
N LYS A 154 -0.90 2.51 6.59
CA LYS A 154 -1.12 3.60 7.55
C LYS A 154 0.04 3.66 8.52
N ARG A 155 0.48 4.86 8.89
CA ARG A 155 1.48 5.07 9.93
C ARG A 155 1.03 4.39 11.23
N CYS A 156 1.96 3.75 11.93
CA CYS A 156 1.70 3.16 13.23
C CYS A 156 2.88 3.42 14.17
N GLN A 157 2.61 3.41 15.47
CA GLN A 157 3.66 3.39 16.47
C GLN A 157 4.36 2.04 16.44
N ASP A 158 5.67 2.06 16.66
CA ASP A 158 6.42 0.84 16.97
C ASP A 158 5.93 0.30 18.31
N LEU A 159 5.15 -0.77 18.26
CA LEU A 159 4.96 -1.60 19.43
C LEU A 159 6.23 -2.44 19.55
N ASN A 160 7.16 -2.01 20.39
CA ASN A 160 8.16 -2.94 20.92
C ASN A 160 7.38 -4.13 21.51
N PRO A 161 7.57 -5.35 21.02
CA PRO A 161 7.08 -6.50 21.75
C PRO A 161 7.79 -6.46 23.11
N ARG A 162 7.00 -6.33 24.18
CA ARG A 162 7.45 -6.69 25.52
C ARG A 162 7.75 -8.18 25.55
#